data_AF-A0ABD2ACR2-F1
#
_entry.id   AF-A0ABD2ACR2-F1
#
_cell.length_a   1.000
_cell.length_b   1.000
_cell.length_c   1.000
_cell.angle_alpha   90.00
_cell.angle_beta   90.00
_cell.angle_gamma   90.00
#
_symmetry.space_group_name_H-M   'P 1'
#
loop_
_entity.id
_entity.type
_entity.pdbx_description
1 polymer ?
#
loop_
_entity_poly.entity_id
_entity_poly.type
_entity_poly.pdbx_seq_one_letter_code
_entity_poly.pdbx_strand_id
1 'polypeptide(L)'
;MYSTKHIAIFIFTIFSLFSCILADTNKNIPLVVITWDYKDATEKAWDVLHKEGKSALDAIEASCSLCEEMQCRKTVGFGGSPDESGETTLDAMIMDGYNY
;
A
#
# COMPACT_ATOMS: atom_id res chain seq x y z
N MET A 1 -5.34 -50.19 26.75
CA MET A 1 -6.51 -49.28 26.63
C MET A 1 -5.95 -47.86 26.65
N TYR A 2 -5.59 -47.30 25.48
CA TYR A 2 -5.03 -45.95 25.44
C TYR A 2 -6.13 -44.93 25.79
N SER A 3 -5.86 -44.11 26.80
CA SER A 3 -6.81 -43.10 27.28
C SER A 3 -7.15 -42.10 26.16
N THR A 4 -8.44 -41.84 25.96
CA THR A 4 -8.99 -40.89 24.96
C THR A 4 -8.33 -39.51 25.01
N LYS A 5 -7.79 -39.13 26.18
CA LYS A 5 -7.03 -37.89 26.39
C LYS A 5 -5.73 -37.84 25.57
N HIS A 6 -5.01 -38.97 25.42
CA HIS A 6 -3.76 -39.01 24.67
C HIS A 6 -3.98 -38.89 23.16
N ILE A 7 -5.09 -39.43 22.66
CA ILE A 7 -5.49 -39.34 21.24
C ILE A 7 -5.86 -37.89 20.89
N ALA A 8 -6.62 -37.20 21.76
CA ALA A 8 -7.00 -35.81 21.55
C ALA A 8 -5.80 -34.86 21.50
N ILE A 9 -4.80 -35.05 22.38
CA ILE A 9 -3.57 -34.26 22.40
C ILE A 9 -2.78 -34.46 21.10
N PHE A 10 -2.68 -35.70 20.61
CA PHE A 10 -1.93 -36.02 19.40
C PHE A 10 -2.57 -35.40 18.15
N ILE A 11 -3.91 -35.42 18.06
CA ILE A 11 -4.66 -34.75 16.98
C ILE A 11 -4.49 -33.24 17.05
N PHE A 12 -4.52 -32.65 18.24
CA PHE A 12 -4.33 -31.20 18.42
C PHE A 12 -2.92 -30.76 18.03
N THR A 13 -1.90 -31.55 18.37
CA THR A 13 -0.51 -31.27 17.97
C THR A 13 -0.32 -31.41 16.46
N ILE A 14 -0.93 -32.42 15.83
CA ILE A 14 -0.89 -32.59 14.37
C ILE A 14 -1.60 -31.44 13.66
N PHE A 15 -2.75 -30.99 14.17
CA PHE A 15 -3.50 -29.87 13.61
C PHE A 15 -2.71 -28.56 13.70
N SER A 16 -2.08 -28.29 14.85
CA SER A 16 -1.20 -27.14 15.05
C SER A 16 0.02 -27.16 14.12
N LEU A 17 0.68 -28.32 13.99
CA LEU A 17 1.80 -28.51 13.07
C LEU A 17 1.38 -28.35 11.60
N PHE A 18 0.20 -28.85 11.22
CA PHE A 18 -0.34 -28.73 9.86
C PHE A 18 -0.67 -27.27 9.50
N SER A 19 -1.23 -26.50 10.45
CA SER A 19 -1.50 -25.08 10.25
C SER A 19 -0.22 -24.25 10.07
N CYS A 20 0.88 -24.65 10.72
CA CYS A 20 2.19 -24.00 10.58
C CYS A 20 2.82 -24.30 9.21
N ILE A 21 2.66 -25.51 8.69
CA ILE A 21 3.16 -25.92 7.36
C ILE A 21 2.42 -25.20 6.22
N LEU A 22 1.18 -24.78 6.44
CA LEU A 22 0.37 -24.01 5.47
C LEU A 22 0.62 -22.49 5.50
N ALA A 23 1.50 -21.99 6.37
CA ALA A 23 1.81 -20.56 6.41
C ALA A 23 2.58 -20.16 5.15
N ASP A 24 1.90 -19.43 4.25
CA ASP A 24 2.48 -18.91 3.03
C ASP A 24 3.66 -17.97 3.33
N THR A 25 4.82 -18.30 2.76
CA THR A 25 6.06 -17.54 2.91
C THR A 25 6.15 -16.38 1.92
N ASN A 26 5.25 -16.28 0.94
CA ASN A 26 5.07 -15.13 0.07
C ASN A 26 4.03 -14.17 0.65
N LYS A 27 4.34 -13.54 1.78
CA LYS A 27 3.54 -12.39 2.22
C LYS A 27 3.86 -11.22 1.30
N ASN A 28 2.97 -10.95 0.35
CA ASN A 28 2.91 -9.66 -0.33
C ASN A 28 2.61 -8.60 0.74
N ILE A 29 3.64 -7.90 1.18
CA ILE A 29 3.50 -6.83 2.18
C ILE A 29 3.13 -5.55 1.40
N PRO A 30 1.96 -4.96 1.64
CA PRO A 30 1.65 -3.65 1.09
C PRO A 30 2.68 -2.65 1.60
N LEU A 31 3.34 -1.95 0.68
CA LEU A 31 4.35 -0.94 0.98
C LEU A 31 4.10 0.27 0.10
N VAL A 32 4.09 1.44 0.73
CA VAL A 32 4.04 2.73 0.03
C VAL A 32 5.37 3.44 0.30
N VAL A 33 5.99 3.93 -0.77
CA VAL A 33 7.15 4.82 -0.71
C VAL A 33 6.84 6.02 -1.59
N ILE A 34 6.96 7.21 -1.04
CA ILE A 34 6.78 8.45 -1.78
C ILE A 34 8.01 9.34 -1.62
N THR A 35 8.19 10.28 -2.55
CA THR A 35 9.29 11.23 -2.47
C THR A 35 8.92 12.43 -1.61
N TRP A 36 9.92 12.84 -0.81
CA TRP A 36 9.91 13.89 0.20
C TRP A 36 9.00 13.63 1.42
N ASP A 37 9.02 14.57 2.37
CA ASP A 37 8.24 14.53 3.61
C ASP A 37 6.79 14.99 3.38
N TYR A 38 6.03 14.22 2.59
CA TYR A 38 4.59 14.45 2.36
C TYR A 38 3.75 13.48 3.19
N LYS A 39 3.67 13.75 4.49
CA LYS A 39 3.01 12.86 5.47
C LYS A 39 1.55 12.59 5.11
N ASP A 40 0.81 13.63 4.76
CA ASP A 40 -0.62 13.51 4.43
C ASP A 40 -0.84 12.67 3.16
N ALA A 41 0.04 12.82 2.15
CA ALA A 41 0.01 11.99 0.95
C ALA A 41 0.36 10.52 1.25
N THR A 42 1.36 10.29 2.10
CA THR A 42 1.75 8.93 2.54
C THR A 42 0.61 8.26 3.29
N GLU A 43 -0.03 8.98 4.22
CA GLU A 43 -1.17 8.48 4.99
C GLU A 43 -2.34 8.19 4.06
N LYS A 44 -2.63 9.07 3.10
CA LYS A 44 -3.69 8.85 2.12
C LYS A 44 -3.46 7.59 1.28
N ALA A 45 -2.25 7.39 0.78
CA ALA A 45 -1.88 6.18 0.06
C ALA A 45 -2.05 4.92 0.91
N TRP A 46 -1.61 4.98 2.17
CA TRP A 46 -1.70 3.86 3.10
C TRP A 46 -3.15 3.51 3.43
N ASP A 47 -4.01 4.51 3.61
CA ASP A 47 -5.42 4.32 3.89
C ASP A 47 -6.12 3.62 2.73
N VAL A 48 -5.84 4.04 1.50
CA VAL A 48 -6.40 3.43 0.30
C VAL A 48 -5.87 2.00 0.10
N LEU A 49 -4.57 1.77 0.24
CA LEU A 49 -3.96 0.46 0.02
C LEU A 49 -4.31 -0.55 1.12
N HIS A 50 -4.19 -0.15 2.39
CA HIS A 50 -4.25 -1.07 3.52
C HIS A 50 -5.61 -1.07 4.24
N LYS A 51 -6.19 0.11 4.51
CA LYS A 51 -7.48 0.19 5.24
C LYS A 51 -8.66 -0.13 4.31
N GLU A 52 -8.64 0.40 3.10
CA GLU A 52 -9.70 0.17 2.10
C GLU A 52 -9.46 -1.09 1.26
N GLY A 53 -8.21 -1.58 1.18
CA GLY A 53 -7.86 -2.79 0.42
C GLY A 53 -7.96 -2.61 -1.10
N LYS A 54 -7.78 -1.38 -1.60
CA LYS A 54 -7.82 -1.06 -3.04
C LYS A 54 -6.50 -1.41 -3.74
N SER A 55 -6.48 -1.22 -5.06
CA SER A 55 -5.28 -1.53 -5.85
C SER A 55 -4.13 -0.57 -5.51
N ALA A 56 -2.90 -0.99 -5.82
CA ALA A 56 -1.72 -0.11 -5.71
C ALA A 56 -1.84 1.13 -6.61
N LEU A 57 -2.53 0.99 -7.75
CA LEU A 57 -2.78 2.08 -8.67
C LEU A 57 -3.70 3.14 -8.04
N ASP A 58 -4.81 2.71 -7.43
CA ASP A 58 -5.75 3.59 -6.73
C ASP A 58 -5.05 4.34 -5.58
N ALA A 59 -4.15 3.66 -4.86
CA ALA A 59 -3.43 4.25 -3.73
C ALA A 59 -2.49 5.39 -4.17
N ILE A 60 -1.75 5.20 -5.26
CA ILE A 60 -0.83 6.23 -5.78
C ILE A 60 -1.60 7.39 -6.43
N GLU A 61 -2.68 7.11 -7.17
CA GLU A 61 -3.56 8.14 -7.72
C GLU A 61 -4.08 9.06 -6.59
N ALA A 62 -4.70 8.48 -5.56
CA ALA A 62 -5.26 9.24 -4.45
C ALA A 62 -4.21 10.05 -3.67
N SER A 63 -2.99 9.51 -3.54
CA SER A 63 -1.86 10.20 -2.92
C SER A 63 -1.37 11.39 -3.73
N CYS A 64 -1.18 11.21 -5.04
CA CYS A 64 -0.69 12.26 -5.93
C CYS A 64 -1.72 13.39 -6.07
N SER A 65 -3.00 13.06 -6.25
CA SER A 65 -4.08 14.05 -6.33
C SER A 65 -4.20 14.91 -5.07
N LEU A 66 -4.02 14.32 -3.88
CA LEU A 66 -3.97 15.09 -2.64
C LEU A 66 -2.81 16.11 -2.66
N CYS A 67 -1.64 15.71 -3.15
CA CYS A 67 -0.50 16.62 -3.22
C CYS A 67 -0.68 17.73 -4.27
N GLU A 68 -1.38 17.44 -5.38
CA GLU A 68 -1.75 18.46 -6.37
C GLU A 68 -2.71 19.50 -5.77
N GLU A 69 -3.70 19.06 -5.00
CA GLU A 69 -4.66 19.94 -4.33
C GLU A 69 -4.00 20.79 -3.24
N MET A 70 -3.16 20.18 -2.41
CA MET A 70 -2.43 20.87 -1.35
C MET A 70 -1.28 21.73 -1.85
N GLN A 71 -0.98 21.68 -3.15
CA GLN A 71 0.15 22.37 -3.78
C GLN A 71 1.46 22.03 -3.07
N CYS A 72 1.74 20.73 -2.87
CA CYS A 72 2.86 20.21 -2.08
C CYS A 72 4.17 20.95 -2.43
N ARG A 73 4.70 21.70 -1.45
CA ARG A 73 5.90 22.56 -1.55
C ARG A 73 5.91 23.56 -2.71
N LYS A 74 4.75 23.88 -3.29
CA LYS A 74 4.62 24.70 -4.51
C LYS A 74 5.39 24.12 -5.71
N THR A 75 5.67 22.82 -5.70
CA THR A 75 6.31 22.10 -6.82
C THR A 75 5.41 21.05 -7.45
N VAL A 76 4.23 20.79 -6.88
CA VAL A 76 3.24 19.83 -7.37
C VAL A 76 1.89 20.53 -7.40
N GLY A 77 1.10 20.32 -8.46
CA GLY A 77 -0.18 20.98 -8.65
C GLY A 77 -0.08 22.44 -9.10
N PHE A 78 -1.23 23.09 -9.21
CA PHE A 78 -1.34 24.46 -9.70
C PHE A 78 -0.68 25.49 -8.77
N GLY A 79 -0.41 26.71 -9.26
CA GLY A 79 0.05 27.83 -8.44
C GLY A 79 1.49 27.70 -7.92
N GLY A 80 2.31 26.92 -8.61
CA GLY A 80 3.74 26.74 -8.40
C GLY A 80 4.50 26.71 -9.74
N SER A 81 5.81 26.92 -9.70
CA SER A 81 6.73 26.77 -10.85
C SER A 81 6.21 27.27 -12.22
N PRO A 82 5.79 28.54 -12.36
CA PRO A 82 5.39 29.06 -13.66
C PRO A 82 6.58 29.13 -14.63
N ASP A 83 6.29 28.96 -15.92
CA ASP A 83 7.27 29.11 -17.00
C ASP A 83 7.58 30.60 -17.31
N GLU A 84 8.36 30.83 -18.36
CA GLU A 84 8.78 32.16 -18.83
C GLU A 84 7.61 33.08 -19.21
N SER A 85 6.46 32.50 -19.57
CA SER A 85 5.23 33.22 -19.88
C SER A 85 4.36 33.50 -18.64
N GLY A 86 4.75 32.95 -17.49
CA GLY A 86 4.01 33.05 -16.24
C GLY A 86 2.90 32.01 -16.08
N GLU A 87 2.84 31.01 -16.97
CA GLU A 87 1.85 29.93 -16.92
C GLU A 87 2.40 28.72 -16.15
N THR A 88 1.60 28.16 -15.24
CA THR A 88 1.94 26.88 -14.59
C THR A 88 1.45 25.75 -15.47
N THR A 89 2.38 24.98 -16.02
CA THR A 89 2.11 23.73 -16.73
C THR A 89 2.48 22.54 -15.85
N LEU A 90 1.74 21.43 -15.97
CA LEU A 90 1.87 20.26 -15.08
C LEU A 90 2.21 19.00 -15.89
N ASP A 91 3.08 18.18 -15.32
CA ASP A 91 3.48 16.88 -15.86
C ASP A 91 3.12 15.76 -14.87
N ALA A 92 2.55 14.66 -15.37
CA ALA A 92 2.19 13.51 -14.55
C ALA A 92 2.29 12.19 -15.35
N MET A 93 2.53 11.09 -14.63
CA MET A 93 2.56 9.73 -15.15
C MET A 93 2.08 8.75 -14.08
N ILE A 94 1.39 7.68 -14.49
CA ILE A 94 1.02 6.56 -13.63
C ILE A 94 1.23 5.24 -14.38
N MET A 95 1.58 4.17 -13.66
CA MET A 95 1.89 2.85 -14.24
C MET A 95 1.38 1.73 -13.32
N ASP A 96 0.74 0.70 -13.91
CA ASP A 96 0.26 -0.49 -13.20
C ASP A 96 1.18 -1.69 -13.45
N GLY A 97 2.02 -2.02 -12.47
CA GLY A 97 3.01 -3.10 -12.54
C GLY A 97 2.47 -4.53 -12.75
N TYR A 98 1.16 -4.75 -12.68
CA TYR A 98 0.59 -6.11 -12.71
C TYR A 98 0.66 -6.79 -14.10
N ASN A 99 0.58 -6.02 -15.18
CA ASN A 99 0.33 -6.54 -16.53
C ASN A 99 1.57 -6.62 -17.44
N TYR A 100 2.77 -6.80 -16.89
CA TYR A 100 4.04 -6.82 -17.65
C TYR A 100 4.89 -8.06 -17.36
#